data_AF-A0A0P6X4G2-F1
#
_entry.id   AF-A0A0P6X4G2-F1
#
_cell.length_a   1.000
_cell.length_b   1.000
_cell.length_c   1.000
_cell.angle_alpha   90.00
_cell.angle_beta   90.00
_cell.angle_gamma   90.00
#
_symmetry.space_group_name_H-M   'P 1'
#
loop_
_entity.id
_entity.type
_entity.pdbx_description
1 polymer ?
#
loop_
_entity_poly.entity_id
_entity_poly.type
_entity_poly.pdbx_seq_one_letter_code
_entity_poly.pdbx_strand_id
1 'polypeptide(L)' 'MSERLAPVALRLSGLVPRLLGWCPDTFWAATPAELAAILMPDAGGDPAPLSRADLNRLMEQDGHG' A
#
# COMPACT_ATOMS: atom_id res chain seq x y z
N MET A 1 6.11 19.43 -20.22
CA MET A 1 6.09 18.21 -19.37
C MET A 1 6.06 18.54 -17.87
N SER A 2 6.81 19.52 -17.38
CA SER A 2 6.87 19.87 -15.94
C SER A 2 5.57 20.40 -15.31
N GLU A 3 4.67 21.01 -16.08
CA GLU A 3 3.45 21.64 -15.53
C GLU A 3 2.45 20.66 -14.94
N ARG A 4 2.45 19.39 -15.38
CA ARG A 4 1.63 18.32 -14.78
C ARG A 4 2.34 17.59 -13.64
N LEU A 5 3.67 17.57 -13.67
CA LEU A 5 4.47 16.86 -12.68
C LEU A 5 4.42 17.58 -11.32
N ALA A 6 4.55 18.91 -11.30
CA ALA A 6 4.56 19.69 -10.07
C ALA A 6 3.30 19.50 -9.19
N PRO A 7 2.06 19.63 -9.69
CA PRO A 7 0.87 19.42 -8.86
C PRO A 7 0.69 17.96 -8.42
N VAL A 8 1.13 16.99 -9.24
CA VAL A 8 1.08 15.56 -8.88
C VAL A 8 2.12 15.23 -7.80
N ALA A 9 3.35 15.72 -7.95
CA ALA A 9 4.41 15.55 -6.97
C ALA A 9 4.02 16.14 -5.61
N LEU A 10 3.36 17.31 -5.59
CA LEU A 10 2.89 17.95 -4.37
C LEU A 10 1.78 17.15 -3.67
N ARG A 11 0.89 16.49 -4.44
CA ARG A 11 -0.12 15.60 -3.87
C ARG A 11 0.50 14.33 -3.31
N LEU A 12 1.44 13.71 -4.04
CA LEU A 12 2.10 12.49 -3.63
C LEU A 12 3.01 12.71 -2.42
N SER A 13 3.70 13.85 -2.32
CA SER A 13 4.53 14.19 -1.16
C SER A 13 3.72 14.32 0.13
N GLY A 14 2.41 14.58 0.05
CA GLY A 14 1.52 14.56 1.21
C GLY A 14 0.91 13.19 1.52
N LEU A 15 0.68 12.34 0.51
CA LEU A 15 0.03 11.04 0.66
C LEU A 15 1.01 9.93 1.05
N VAL A 16 2.15 9.85 0.37
CA VAL A 16 3.11 8.75 0.51
C VAL A 16 3.67 8.67 1.94
N PRO A 17 4.11 9.77 2.58
CA PRO A 17 4.48 9.78 3.99
C PRO A 17 3.42 9.23 4.94
N ARG A 18 2.13 9.53 4.69
CA ARG A 18 1.03 9.08 5.56
C ARG A 18 0.73 7.60 5.39
N LEU A 19 0.83 7.10 4.16
CA LEU A 19 0.55 5.69 3.85
C LEU A 19 1.70 4.77 4.29
N LEU A 20 2.95 5.22 4.12
CA LEU A 20 4.14 4.40 4.36
C LEU A 20 4.86 4.72 5.68
N GLY A 21 4.45 5.77 6.40
CA GLY A 21 5.13 6.25 7.62
C GLY A 21 6.48 6.92 7.36
N TRP A 22 6.74 7.36 6.13
CA TRP A 22 8.00 7.98 5.73
C TRP A 22 8.11 9.45 6.16
N CYS A 23 9.33 9.93 6.34
CA CYS A 23 9.59 11.37 6.44
C CYS A 23 9.55 12.03 5.04
N PRO A 24 9.24 13.34 4.93
CA PRO A 24 9.18 14.03 3.64
C PRO A 24 10.49 13.96 2.82
N ASP A 25 11.65 14.00 3.47
CA ASP A 25 12.96 13.85 2.82
C ASP A 25 13.09 12.53 2.05
N THR A 26 12.56 11.44 2.61
CA THR A 26 12.58 10.12 1.97
C THR A 26 11.79 10.13 0.65
N PHE A 27 10.66 10.85 0.60
CA PHE A 27 9.89 11.00 -0.64
C PHE A 27 10.69 11.74 -1.73
N TRP A 28 11.37 12.83 -1.37
CA TRP A 28 12.13 13.63 -2.34
C TRP A 28 13.42 12.94 -2.81
N ALA A 29 13.97 12.03 -2.01
CA ALA A 29 15.10 11.20 -2.40
C ALA A 29 14.68 10.02 -3.31
N ALA A 30 13.45 9.53 -3.18
CA ALA A 30 12.95 8.40 -3.97
C ALA A 30 12.73 8.79 -5.44
N THR A 31 13.15 7.92 -6.35
CA THR A 31 12.93 8.09 -7.77
C THR A 31 11.49 7.73 -8.16
N PRO A 32 10.97 8.27 -9.28
CA PRO A 32 9.64 7.91 -9.77
C PRO A 32 9.47 6.40 -10.05
N ALA A 33 10.54 5.71 -10.46
CA ALA A 33 10.52 4.28 -10.72
C ALA A 33 10.41 3.46 -9.43
N GLU A 34 11.11 3.86 -8.37
CA GLU A 34 11.00 3.24 -7.05
C GLU A 34 9.61 3.47 -6.45
N LEU A 35 9.08 4.70 -6.55
CA LEU A 35 7.71 4.99 -6.12
C LEU A 35 6.68 4.14 -6.88
N ALA A 36 6.87 3.95 -8.19
CA ALA A 36 6.00 3.09 -8.98
C ALA A 36 6.08 1.63 -8.54
N ALA A 37 7.28 1.12 -8.22
CA ALA A 37 7.46 -0.24 -7.72
C ALA A 37 6.79 -0.46 -6.36
N ILE A 38 6.86 0.51 -5.45
CA ILE A 38 6.24 0.44 -4.12
C ILE A 38 4.71 0.49 -4.20
N LEU A 39 4.17 1.32 -5.10
CA LEU A 39 2.73 1.50 -5.27
C LEU A 39 2.09 0.44 -6.16
N MET A 40 2.89 -0.41 -6.81
CA MET A 40 2.37 -1.47 -7.66
C MET A 40 1.70 -2.51 -6.77
N PRO A 41 0.41 -2.84 -7.02
CA PRO A 41 -0.21 -3.96 -6.33
C PRO A 41 0.53 -5.25 -6.68
N ASP A 42 0.61 -6.17 -5.72
CA ASP A 42 1.18 -7.50 -5.95
C ASP A 42 0.50 -8.16 -7.16
N ALA A 43 1.31 -8.75 -8.04
CA ALA A 43 0.80 -9.45 -9.22
C ALA A 43 -0.03 -10.71 -8.87
N GLY A 44 0.03 -11.15 -7.61
CA GLY A 44 -0.88 -12.14 -7.05
C GLY A 44 -2.25 -11.48 -6.87
N GLY A 45 -3.20 -11.82 -7.75
CA GLY A 45 -4.55 -11.28 -7.72
C GLY A 45 -5.18 -11.33 -6.32
N ASP A 46 -6.08 -10.38 -6.08
CA ASP A 46 -6.78 -10.18 -4.81
C ASP A 46 -7.13 -11.54 -4.17
N PRO A 47 -6.52 -11.90 -3.03
CA PRO A 47 -6.81 -13.18 -2.40
C PRO A 47 -8.30 -13.21 -2.12
N ALA A 48 -8.98 -14.28 -2.56
CA ALA A 48 -10.42 -14.38 -2.40
C ALA A 48 -10.81 -14.07 -0.94
N PRO A 49 -11.80 -13.18 -0.71
CA PRO A 49 -12.15 -12.77 0.63
C PRO A 49 -12.51 -13.98 1.48
N LEU A 50 -12.06 -13.95 2.73
CA LEU A 50 -12.26 -15.01 3.72
C LEU A 50 -13.76 -15.35 3.83
N SER A 51 -14.13 -16.60 3.56
CA SER A 51 -15.52 -17.01 3.62
C SER A 51 -15.99 -17.12 5.07
N ARG A 52 -17.32 -17.05 5.29
CA ARG A 52 -17.90 -17.27 6.62
C ARG A 52 -17.57 -18.65 7.19
N ALA A 53 -17.46 -19.67 6.32
CA ALA A 53 -17.10 -21.01 6.72
C ALA A 53 -15.64 -21.09 7.20
N ASP A 54 -14.73 -20.38 6.54
CA ASP A 54 -13.32 -20.35 6.91
C ASP A 54 -13.10 -19.59 8.23
N LEU A 55 -13.84 -18.50 8.46
CA LEU A 55 -13.84 -17.80 9.74
C LEU A 55 -14.34 -18.69 10.89
N ASN A 56 -15.42 -19.45 10.68
CA ASN A 56 -15.94 -20.35 11.71
C ASN A 56 -14.91 -21.44 12.09
N ARG A 57 -14.21 -22.02 11.12
CA ARG A 57 -13.14 -23.01 11.39
C ARG A 57 -12.02 -22.44 12.25
N LEU A 58 -11.61 -21.20 12.00
CA LEU A 58 -10.58 -20.54 12.81
C LEU A 58 -11.02 -20.35 14.27
N MET A 59 -12.28 -19.99 14.49
CA MET A 59 -12.83 -19.83 15.85
C MET A 59 -12.93 -21.16 16.60
N GLU A 60 -13.30 -22.24 15.91
CA GLU A 60 -13.34 -23.60 16.47
C GLU A 60 -11.95 -24.10 16.88
N GLN A 61 -10.91 -23.77 16.11
CA GLN A 61 -9.52 -24.13 16.41
C GLN A 61 -8.96 -23.36 17.62
N ASP A 62 -9.30 -22.07 17.75
CA ASP A 62 -8.83 -21.21 18.85
C ASP A 62 -9.52 -21.55 20.19
N GLY A 63 -10.79 -21.95 20.16
CA GLY A 63 -11.56 -22.34 21.35
C GLY A 63 -11.20 -23.71 21.96
N HIS A 64 -10.24 -24.44 21.39
CA HIS A 64 -9.76 -25.74 21.86
C HIS A 64 -8.33 -25.70 22.43
N GLY A 65 -7.82 -24.50 22.78
CA GLY A 65 -6.56 -24.29 23.50
C GLY A 65 -6.67 -24.31 25.02
#